data_AF-A0A936W5X0-F1
#
_entry.id   AF-A0A936W5X0-F1
#
_cell.length_a   1.000
_cell.length_b   1.000
_cell.length_c   1.000
_cell.angle_alpha   90.00
_cell.angle_beta   90.00
_cell.angle_gamma   90.00
#
_symmetry.space_group_name_H-M   'P 1'
#
loop_
_entity.id
_entity.type
_entity.pdbx_description
1 polymer ?
#
loop_
_entity_poly.entity_id
_entity_poly.type
_entity_poly.pdbx_seq_one_letter_code
_entity_poly.pdbx_strand_id
1 'polypeptide(L)'
;MISFRHSAVLTLYTVLTFAITACNAPETTQTTADIPAVAEETETVEYYSLRPEAEKAFGYTHAVRLGDDIKISGAVSMDDAGNPTAKGDLLQQMKNCYADLDKVLKHYGCTFDDVVVENVFTTNMPEFLKQSGYRNSIYTKQFPTGSWLGVKELALPEFMIEIELEVHKTK
;
A
#
# COMPACT_ATOMS: atom_id res chain seq x y z
N MET A 1 -26.53 -71.28 40.98
CA MET A 1 -27.65 -71.99 40.33
C MET A 1 -27.36 -72.06 38.84
N ILE A 2 -27.65 -73.22 38.27
CA ILE A 2 -27.07 -73.80 37.05
C ILE A 2 -28.09 -73.69 35.90
N SER A 3 -27.61 -73.28 34.70
CA SER A 3 -28.05 -73.67 33.34
C SER A 3 -29.54 -73.47 32.93
N PHE A 4 -30.01 -73.54 31.68
CA PHE A 4 -29.54 -74.08 30.40
C PHE A 4 -30.25 -73.33 29.24
N ARG A 5 -29.65 -73.45 28.04
CA ARG A 5 -30.02 -72.90 26.73
C ARG A 5 -31.38 -73.42 26.20
N HIS A 6 -32.02 -72.71 25.25
CA HIS A 6 -32.33 -73.18 23.86
C HIS A 6 -33.18 -72.19 23.02
N SER A 7 -32.82 -72.14 21.73
CA SER A 7 -33.67 -71.93 20.53
C SER A 7 -34.18 -70.54 20.09
N ALA A 8 -33.52 -70.05 19.01
CA ALA A 8 -34.05 -69.66 17.70
C ALA A 8 -35.27 -68.73 17.59
N VAL A 9 -35.14 -67.62 16.83
CA VAL A 9 -35.99 -67.29 15.67
C VAL A 9 -35.23 -66.36 14.69
N LEU A 10 -35.47 -66.66 13.43
CA LEU A 10 -34.99 -66.18 12.13
C LEU A 10 -35.43 -64.74 11.80
N THR A 11 -34.58 -63.89 11.22
CA THR A 11 -35.02 -62.93 10.18
C THR A 11 -33.88 -62.65 9.19
N LEU A 12 -34.23 -62.86 7.92
CA LEU A 12 -33.45 -62.77 6.69
C LEU A 12 -33.33 -61.30 6.23
N TYR A 13 -32.65 -61.07 5.09
CA TYR A 13 -32.51 -59.87 4.25
C TYR A 13 -31.22 -59.07 4.44
N THR A 14 -30.32 -58.84 3.47
CA THR A 14 -30.07 -59.36 2.11
C THR A 14 -28.66 -58.87 1.76
N VAL A 15 -27.77 -59.74 1.27
CA VAL A 15 -26.46 -59.32 0.71
C VAL A 15 -26.66 -59.13 -0.80
N LEU A 16 -26.41 -57.93 -1.31
CA LEU A 16 -26.37 -57.68 -2.75
C LEU A 16 -25.07 -56.95 -3.09
N THR A 17 -24.07 -57.74 -3.48
CA THR A 17 -22.86 -57.30 -4.17
C THR A 17 -23.23 -56.91 -5.60
N PHE A 18 -23.01 -55.65 -6.00
CA PHE A 18 -23.08 -55.26 -7.41
C PHE A 18 -21.71 -54.83 -7.94
N ALA A 19 -21.44 -55.36 -9.13
CA ALA A 19 -20.19 -55.41 -9.83
C ALA A 19 -19.70 -54.04 -10.32
N ILE A 20 -18.39 -53.96 -10.49
CA ILE A 20 -17.67 -52.86 -11.13
C ILE A 20 -18.06 -52.87 -12.62
N THR A 21 -18.75 -51.83 -13.08
CA THR A 21 -18.95 -51.56 -14.51
C THR A 21 -18.35 -50.21 -14.82
N ALA A 22 -17.22 -50.21 -15.54
CA ALA A 22 -16.64 -49.03 -16.14
C ALA A 22 -17.58 -48.52 -17.25
N CYS A 23 -17.97 -47.25 -17.18
CA CYS A 23 -18.61 -46.55 -18.28
C CYS A 23 -17.83 -45.26 -18.57
N ASN A 24 -17.40 -45.14 -19.83
CA ASN A 24 -16.77 -43.98 -20.44
C ASN A 24 -17.61 -42.70 -20.24
N ALA A 25 -16.96 -41.60 -19.88
CA ALA A 25 -17.54 -40.26 -19.96
C ALA A 25 -17.31 -39.67 -21.37
N PRO A 26 -18.23 -38.87 -21.90
CA PRO A 26 -18.12 -38.30 -23.25
C PRO A 26 -17.12 -37.15 -23.30
N GLU A 27 -16.32 -37.12 -24.37
CA GLU A 27 -15.46 -36.00 -24.73
C GLU A 27 -16.31 -34.74 -24.96
N THR A 28 -16.04 -33.69 -24.19
CA THR A 28 -16.56 -32.35 -24.51
C THR A 28 -15.51 -31.67 -25.39
N THR A 29 -15.83 -31.50 -26.67
CA THR A 29 -15.06 -30.73 -27.63
C THR A 29 -14.90 -29.31 -27.11
N GLN A 30 -13.70 -28.96 -26.66
CA GLN A 30 -13.33 -27.58 -26.36
C GLN A 30 -13.15 -26.84 -27.69
N THR A 31 -14.10 -25.98 -28.02
CA THR A 31 -13.90 -24.91 -29.01
C THR A 31 -12.85 -23.96 -28.43
N THR A 32 -11.62 -24.05 -28.94
CA THR A 32 -10.57 -23.05 -28.73
C THR A 32 -11.00 -21.74 -29.39
N ALA A 33 -11.67 -20.88 -28.62
CA ALA A 33 -11.74 -19.47 -28.93
C ALA A 33 -10.40 -18.85 -28.52
N ASP A 34 -9.70 -18.26 -29.49
CA ASP A 34 -8.45 -17.53 -29.28
C ASP A 34 -8.66 -16.42 -28.25
N ILE A 35 -8.19 -16.65 -27.01
CA ILE A 35 -7.94 -15.57 -26.06
C ILE A 35 -6.63 -14.94 -26.51
N PRO A 36 -6.60 -13.67 -26.96
CA PRO A 36 -5.34 -13.02 -27.22
C PRO A 36 -4.54 -13.02 -25.92
N ALA A 37 -3.34 -13.59 -25.96
CA ALA A 37 -2.41 -13.56 -24.85
C ALA A 37 -2.23 -12.10 -24.42
N VAL A 38 -2.79 -11.74 -23.28
CA VAL A 38 -2.43 -10.50 -22.60
C VAL A 38 -0.96 -10.67 -22.27
N ALA A 39 -0.11 -9.92 -22.96
CA ALA A 39 1.30 -9.85 -22.62
C ALA A 39 1.38 -9.40 -21.16
N GLU A 40 1.84 -10.28 -20.28
CA GLU A 40 2.24 -9.89 -18.93
C GLU A 40 3.45 -8.96 -19.08
N GLU A 41 3.21 -7.65 -19.18
CA GLU A 41 4.26 -6.67 -18.92
C GLU A 41 4.66 -6.87 -17.45
N THR A 42 5.84 -7.45 -17.23
CA THR A 42 6.44 -7.51 -15.90
C THR A 42 6.71 -6.07 -15.46
N GLU A 43 5.82 -5.50 -14.65
CA GLU A 43 6.02 -4.17 -14.09
C GLU A 43 7.28 -4.15 -13.23
N THR A 44 8.31 -3.45 -13.69
CA THR A 44 9.55 -3.26 -12.95
C THR A 44 9.33 -2.24 -11.83
N VAL A 45 9.69 -2.62 -10.60
CA VAL A 45 9.66 -1.71 -9.44
C VAL A 45 10.88 -0.79 -9.48
N GLU A 46 10.67 0.53 -9.45
CA GLU A 46 11.74 1.53 -9.41
C GLU A 46 11.84 2.16 -8.03
N TYR A 47 13.07 2.32 -7.52
CA TYR A 47 13.36 2.90 -6.21
C TYR A 47 14.08 4.23 -6.37
N TYR A 48 13.70 5.22 -5.57
CA TYR A 48 14.35 6.53 -5.53
C TYR A 48 14.70 6.94 -4.11
N SER A 49 15.92 7.47 -3.97
CA SER A 49 16.43 8.06 -2.74
C SER A 49 16.78 9.53 -2.97
N LEU A 50 16.18 10.40 -2.17
CA LEU A 50 16.47 11.83 -2.16
C LEU A 50 17.76 12.12 -1.37
N ARG A 51 18.02 11.35 -0.31
CA ARG A 51 19.18 11.44 0.58
C ARG A 51 19.77 10.06 0.86
N PRO A 52 20.52 9.46 -0.10
CA PRO A 52 20.92 8.05 -0.03
C PRO A 52 21.62 7.63 1.27
N GLU A 53 22.54 8.45 1.80
CA GLU A 53 23.27 8.11 3.02
C GLU A 53 22.37 8.13 4.27
N ALA A 54 21.53 9.15 4.41
CA ALA A 54 20.58 9.25 5.52
C ALA A 54 19.52 8.14 5.45
N GLU A 55 18.94 7.94 4.26
CA GLU A 55 17.94 6.89 3.99
C GLU A 55 18.48 5.50 4.29
N LYS A 56 19.73 5.22 3.87
CA LYS A 56 20.41 3.97 4.19
C LYS A 56 20.66 3.81 5.69
N ALA A 57 21.00 4.88 6.41
CA ALA A 57 21.22 4.84 7.86
C ALA A 57 19.92 4.55 8.64
N PHE A 58 18.78 5.10 8.20
CA PHE A 58 17.47 4.86 8.81
C PHE A 58 16.77 3.59 8.31
N GLY A 59 17.13 3.07 7.13
CA GLY A 59 16.59 1.83 6.59
C GLY A 59 15.31 1.98 5.77
N TYR A 60 15.19 3.05 4.99
CA TYR A 60 14.04 3.28 4.09
C TYR A 60 14.51 3.81 2.72
N THR A 61 13.57 3.91 1.77
CA THR A 61 13.75 4.58 0.48
C THR A 61 12.70 5.67 0.36
N HIS A 62 13.05 6.81 -0.24
CA HIS A 62 12.13 7.94 -0.27
C HIS A 62 10.88 7.68 -1.13
N ALA A 63 11.02 6.99 -2.25
CA ALA A 63 9.89 6.64 -3.10
C ALA A 63 10.08 5.30 -3.81
N VAL A 64 8.95 4.65 -4.10
CA VAL A 64 8.85 3.42 -4.88
C VAL A 64 7.78 3.59 -5.94
N ARG A 65 8.11 3.32 -7.20
CA ARG A 65 7.16 3.28 -8.31
C ARG A 65 6.84 1.84 -8.68
N LEU A 66 5.55 1.53 -8.81
CA LEU A 66 5.00 0.26 -9.26
C LEU A 66 4.02 0.55 -10.40
N GLY A 67 4.44 0.31 -11.64
CA GLY A 67 3.65 0.68 -12.82
C GLY A 67 3.34 2.17 -12.87
N ASP A 68 2.05 2.52 -12.81
CA ASP A 68 1.54 3.89 -12.81
C ASP A 68 1.37 4.50 -11.41
N ASP A 69 1.56 3.70 -10.35
CA ASP A 69 1.46 4.15 -8.96
C ASP A 69 2.84 4.48 -8.37
N ILE A 70 2.92 5.54 -7.58
CA ILE A 70 4.12 5.90 -6.82
C ILE A 70 3.74 6.10 -5.36
N LYS A 71 4.43 5.39 -4.47
CA LYS A 71 4.36 5.56 -3.02
C LYS A 71 5.54 6.40 -2.57
N ILE A 72 5.28 7.52 -1.92
CA ILE A 72 6.30 8.45 -1.43
C ILE A 72 6.25 8.43 0.10
N SER A 73 7.40 8.15 0.72
CA SER A 73 7.56 8.12 2.17
C SER A 73 7.35 9.51 2.80
N GLY A 74 7.20 9.55 4.13
CA GLY A 74 7.05 10.78 4.87
C GLY A 74 8.24 11.73 4.68
N ALA A 75 7.96 12.90 4.11
CA ALA A 75 8.91 14.00 4.05
C ALA A 75 8.87 14.81 5.34
N VAL A 76 10.05 15.07 5.89
CA VAL A 76 10.29 15.92 7.06
C VAL A 76 11.33 16.98 6.73
N SER A 77 11.37 18.06 7.50
CA SER A 77 12.23 19.20 7.25
C SER A 77 13.70 18.91 7.59
N MET A 78 14.50 18.50 6.61
CA MET A 78 15.92 18.16 6.77
C MET A 78 16.83 18.82 5.71
N ASP A 79 18.12 18.97 6.01
CA ASP A 79 19.15 19.27 5.00
C ASP A 79 19.60 18.03 4.23
N ASP A 80 20.50 18.16 3.25
CA ASP A 80 20.97 17.02 2.43
C ASP A 80 21.73 15.96 3.23
N ALA A 81 22.24 16.31 4.41
CA ALA A 81 22.91 15.40 5.33
C ALA A 81 21.93 14.71 6.30
N GLY A 82 20.62 15.00 6.20
CA GLY A 82 19.58 14.42 7.05
C GLY A 82 19.41 15.12 8.42
N ASN A 83 20.02 16.29 8.63
CA ASN A 83 19.86 17.02 9.89
C ASN A 83 18.54 17.82 9.89
N PRO A 84 17.79 17.87 11.02
CA PRO A 84 16.58 18.67 11.09
C PRO A 84 16.84 20.17 10.88
N THR A 85 16.04 20.79 10.03
CA THR A 85 16.04 22.24 9.74
C THR A 85 14.71 22.88 10.15
N ALA A 86 14.69 24.22 10.30
CA ALA A 86 13.51 24.97 10.75
C ALA A 86 12.95 24.48 12.11
N LYS A 87 13.84 24.18 13.06
CA LYS A 87 13.49 23.70 14.41
C LYS A 87 12.55 24.71 15.09
N GLY A 88 11.37 24.26 15.53
CA GLY A 88 10.38 25.10 16.20
C GLY A 88 9.50 25.96 15.28
N ASP A 89 9.64 25.85 13.96
CA ASP A 89 8.82 26.57 12.98
C ASP A 89 8.04 25.59 12.09
N LEU A 90 6.80 25.26 12.51
CA LEU A 90 5.95 24.32 11.79
C LEU A 90 5.67 24.76 10.34
N LEU A 91 5.45 26.05 10.10
CA LEU A 91 5.15 26.55 8.75
C LEU A 91 6.37 26.36 7.85
N GLN A 92 7.56 26.73 8.31
CA GLN A 92 8.76 26.56 7.51
C GLN A 92 9.11 25.07 7.34
N GLN A 93 8.87 24.22 8.33
CA GLN A 93 9.02 22.77 8.14
C GLN A 93 8.06 22.23 7.07
N MET A 94 6.79 22.63 7.10
CA MET A 94 5.81 22.24 6.09
C MET A 94 6.24 22.67 4.68
N LYS A 95 6.78 23.89 4.53
CA LYS A 95 7.34 24.36 3.25
C LYS A 95 8.50 23.49 2.77
N ASN A 96 9.39 23.10 3.68
CA ASN A 96 10.53 22.24 3.36
C ASN A 96 10.06 20.84 2.94
N CYS A 97 9.05 20.27 3.62
CA CYS A 97 8.43 19.00 3.21
C CYS A 97 7.89 19.09 1.77
N TYR A 98 7.09 20.12 1.44
CA TYR A 98 6.58 20.31 0.08
C TYR A 98 7.69 20.52 -0.95
N ALA A 99 8.78 21.20 -0.60
CA ALA A 99 9.92 21.38 -1.50
C ALA A 99 10.66 20.08 -1.79
N ASP A 100 10.77 19.17 -0.82
CA ASP A 100 11.37 17.85 -1.04
C ASP A 100 10.44 16.92 -1.82
N LEU A 101 9.15 16.92 -1.49
CA LEU A 101 8.13 16.17 -2.22
C LEU A 101 8.08 16.61 -3.70
N ASP A 102 8.22 17.91 -3.99
CA ASP A 102 8.32 18.42 -5.35
C ASP A 102 9.53 17.85 -6.11
N LYS A 103 10.70 17.69 -5.47
CA LYS A 103 11.88 17.05 -6.09
C LYS A 103 11.59 15.59 -6.43
N VAL A 104 10.92 14.86 -5.53
CA VAL A 104 10.55 13.45 -5.71
C VAL A 104 9.54 13.30 -6.84
N LEU A 105 8.50 14.15 -6.86
CA LEU A 105 7.52 14.17 -7.94
C LEU A 105 8.20 14.44 -9.29
N LYS A 106 9.07 15.45 -9.36
CA LYS A 106 9.82 15.81 -10.58
C LYS A 106 10.73 14.68 -11.06
N HIS A 107 11.32 13.88 -10.17
CA HIS A 107 12.11 12.72 -10.55
C HIS A 107 11.31 11.74 -11.43
N TYR A 108 10.03 11.54 -11.12
CA TYR A 108 9.12 10.68 -11.89
C TYR A 108 8.33 11.42 -12.98
N GLY A 109 8.67 12.68 -13.27
CA GLY A 109 7.92 13.52 -14.21
C GLY A 109 6.50 13.84 -13.73
N CYS A 110 6.24 13.74 -12.43
CA CYS A 110 4.96 14.05 -11.79
C CYS A 110 4.91 15.49 -11.27
N THR A 111 3.71 15.94 -10.93
CA THR A 111 3.42 17.20 -10.25
C THR A 111 2.43 16.97 -9.11
N PHE A 112 2.13 17.99 -8.30
CA PHE A 112 1.11 17.88 -7.26
C PHE A 112 -0.31 17.59 -7.80
N ASP A 113 -0.56 17.84 -9.09
CA ASP A 113 -1.84 17.47 -9.73
C ASP A 113 -2.02 15.95 -9.89
N ASP A 114 -0.92 15.19 -9.84
CA ASP A 114 -0.91 13.72 -9.94
C ASP A 114 -1.06 13.04 -8.56
N VAL A 115 -1.04 13.81 -7.47
CA VAL A 115 -1.20 13.31 -6.09
C VAL A 115 -2.66 12.97 -5.85
N VAL A 116 -2.91 11.73 -5.44
CA VAL A 116 -4.26 11.22 -5.14
C VAL A 116 -4.52 11.14 -3.64
N VAL A 117 -3.49 10.87 -2.83
CA VAL A 117 -3.56 10.82 -1.36
C VAL A 117 -2.44 11.66 -0.74
N GLU A 118 -2.75 12.46 0.27
CA GLU A 118 -1.79 13.13 1.14
C GLU A 118 -2.17 12.91 2.61
N ASN A 119 -1.30 12.23 3.36
CA ASN A 119 -1.46 12.11 4.80
C ASN A 119 -0.51 13.07 5.52
N VAL A 120 -1.00 13.71 6.57
CA VAL A 120 -0.22 14.64 7.39
C VAL A 120 -0.20 14.16 8.83
N PHE A 121 1.00 14.05 9.39
CA PHE A 121 1.23 13.74 10.79
C PHE A 121 1.86 14.96 11.45
N THR A 122 1.35 15.38 12.61
CA THR A 122 1.89 16.56 13.31
C THR A 122 1.87 16.38 14.82
N THR A 123 2.89 16.92 15.48
CA THR A 123 2.95 16.97 16.96
C THR A 123 2.20 18.17 17.54
N ASN A 124 1.72 19.10 16.69
CA ASN A 124 0.95 20.27 17.11
C ASN A 124 -0.19 20.56 16.12
N MET A 125 -1.30 19.83 16.28
CA MET A 125 -2.50 19.97 15.44
C MET A 125 -3.08 21.40 15.44
N PRO A 126 -3.18 22.14 16.58
CA PRO A 126 -3.63 23.53 16.55
C PRO A 126 -2.79 24.45 15.66
N GLU A 127 -1.46 24.38 15.73
CA GLU A 127 -0.59 25.20 14.88
C GLU A 127 -0.67 24.74 13.42
N PHE A 128 -0.73 23.43 13.16
CA PHE A 128 -0.94 22.94 11.80
C PHE A 128 -2.25 23.47 11.19
N LEU A 129 -3.38 23.39 11.89
CA LEU A 129 -4.66 23.89 11.36
C LEU A 129 -4.61 25.38 11.02
N LYS A 130 -3.92 26.18 11.83
CA LYS A 130 -3.67 27.61 11.57
C LYS A 130 -2.84 27.85 10.30
N GLN A 131 -1.89 26.97 9.98
CA GLN A 131 -0.99 27.09 8.83
C GLN A 131 -1.46 26.32 7.58
N SER A 132 -2.40 25.39 7.73
CA SER A 132 -2.86 24.45 6.69
C SER A 132 -3.31 25.11 5.39
N GLY A 133 -3.73 26.37 5.45
CA GLY A 133 -4.05 27.20 4.29
C GLY A 133 -2.90 27.37 3.29
N TYR A 134 -1.64 27.14 3.68
CA TYR A 134 -0.50 27.12 2.75
C TYR A 134 -0.69 26.12 1.60
N ARG A 135 -1.44 25.03 1.82
CA ARG A 135 -1.78 24.02 0.80
C ARG A 135 -2.46 24.61 -0.43
N ASN A 136 -3.18 25.73 -0.30
CA ASN A 136 -3.79 26.44 -1.44
C ASN A 136 -2.75 27.00 -2.43
N SER A 137 -1.49 27.17 -2.00
CA SER A 137 -0.38 27.56 -2.89
C SER A 137 0.26 26.38 -3.62
N ILE A 138 -0.02 25.14 -3.16
CA ILE A 138 0.52 23.90 -3.71
C ILE A 138 -0.51 23.26 -4.65
N TYR A 139 -1.73 23.04 -4.15
CA TYR A 139 -2.82 22.41 -4.87
C TYR A 139 -3.76 23.48 -5.45
N THR A 140 -3.52 23.86 -6.70
CA THR A 140 -4.30 24.91 -7.37
C THR A 140 -5.47 24.38 -8.19
N LYS A 141 -5.52 23.08 -8.47
CA LYS A 141 -6.56 22.45 -9.31
C LYS A 141 -7.57 21.67 -8.47
N GLN A 142 -7.11 20.69 -7.70
CA GLN A 142 -7.90 19.97 -6.70
C GLN A 142 -7.01 19.50 -5.56
N PHE A 143 -7.61 19.27 -4.38
CA PHE A 143 -6.91 18.62 -3.27
C PHE A 143 -6.95 17.10 -3.40
N PRO A 144 -5.89 16.38 -2.97
CA PRO A 144 -5.95 14.93 -2.79
C PRO A 144 -6.87 14.56 -1.61
N THR A 145 -7.28 13.29 -1.55
CA THR A 145 -7.89 12.74 -0.32
C THR A 145 -6.80 12.52 0.74
N GLY A 146 -7.17 12.18 1.97
CA GLY A 146 -6.19 11.83 3.00
C GLY A 146 -6.67 12.02 4.43
N SER A 147 -5.75 11.82 5.36
CA SER A 147 -5.97 11.94 6.80
C SER A 147 -4.96 12.88 7.46
N TRP A 148 -5.42 13.64 8.47
CA TRP A 148 -4.56 14.46 9.32
C TRP A 148 -4.58 13.94 10.75
N LEU A 149 -3.41 13.56 11.28
CA LEU A 149 -3.28 12.92 12.58
C LEU A 149 -2.39 13.75 13.50
N GLY A 150 -2.91 14.04 14.70
CA GLY A 150 -2.11 14.52 15.82
C GLY A 150 -1.38 13.33 16.45
N VAL A 151 -0.06 13.34 16.45
CA VAL A 151 0.78 12.26 16.97
C VAL A 151 1.62 12.73 18.15
N LYS A 152 2.07 11.79 18.98
CA LYS A 152 2.90 12.10 20.15
C LYS A 152 4.30 12.58 19.76
N GLU A 153 4.91 11.92 18.78
CA GLU A 153 6.27 12.18 18.32
C GLU A 153 6.43 11.74 16.85
N LEU A 154 7.42 12.31 16.17
CA LEU A 154 7.89 11.91 14.83
C LEU A 154 9.30 11.29 14.97
N ALA A 155 9.95 10.96 13.85
CA ALA A 155 11.24 10.26 13.86
C ALA A 155 12.33 10.93 14.71
N LEU A 156 12.33 12.27 14.80
CA LEU A 156 13.21 13.06 15.67
C LEU A 156 12.38 14.13 16.41
N PRO A 157 12.79 14.52 17.64
CA PRO A 157 12.02 15.45 18.47
C PRO A 157 11.91 16.86 17.89
N GLU A 158 12.79 17.23 16.95
CA GLU A 158 12.71 18.53 16.29
C GLU A 158 11.68 18.61 15.15
N PHE A 159 11.17 17.46 14.68
CA PHE A 159 10.14 17.45 13.65
C PHE A 159 8.77 17.73 14.25
N MET A 160 8.05 18.61 13.58
CA MET A 160 6.70 19.04 13.96
C MET A 160 5.64 18.60 12.97
N ILE A 161 6.06 18.25 11.75
CA ILE A 161 5.20 17.80 10.66
C ILE A 161 5.94 16.79 9.78
N GLU A 162 5.20 15.78 9.31
CA GLU A 162 5.60 14.80 8.32
C GLU A 162 4.47 14.63 7.30
N ILE A 163 4.82 14.59 6.02
CA ILE A 163 3.84 14.53 4.92
C ILE A 163 4.24 13.41 3.96
N GLU A 164 3.35 12.44 3.76
CA GLU A 164 3.52 11.36 2.77
C GLU A 164 2.51 11.51 1.64
N LEU A 165 2.85 10.99 0.46
CA LEU A 165 2.01 11.09 -0.73
C LEU A 165 1.84 9.74 -1.41
N GLU A 166 0.65 9.55 -1.99
CA GLU A 166 0.43 8.56 -3.04
C GLU A 166 0.06 9.27 -4.34
N VAL A 167 0.68 8.83 -5.42
CA VAL A 167 0.56 9.44 -6.75
C VAL A 167 0.11 8.37 -7.73
N HIS A 168 -0.78 8.75 -8.63
CA HIS A 168 -1.20 7.90 -9.75
C HIS A 168 -1.03 8.68 -11.04
N LYS A 169 -0.21 8.16 -11.95
CA LYS A 169 0.07 8.79 -13.24
C LYS A 169 0.15 7.76 -14.36
N THR A 170 -0.91 7.70 -15.16
CA THR A 170 -0.93 6.92 -16.41
C THR A 170 0.05 7.52 -17.42
N LYS A 171 0.82 6.65 -18.08
CA LYS A 171 1.74 7.03 -19.18
C LYS A 171 1.05 7.79 -20.31
#